data_AF-A0A7Y0DUA4-F1
#
_entry.id   AF-A0A7Y0DUA4-F1
#
_cell.length_a   1.000
_cell.length_b   1.000
_cell.length_c   1.000
_cell.angle_alpha   90.00
_cell.angle_beta   90.00
_cell.angle_gamma   90.00
#
_symmetry.space_group_name_H-M   'P 1'
#
loop_
_entity.id
_entity.type
_entity.pdbx_description
1 polymer ?
#
loop_
_entity_poly.entity_id
_entity_poly.type
_entity_poly.pdbx_seq_one_letter_code
_entity_poly.pdbx_strand_id
1 'polypeptide(L)'
;MLKIIKVTTLSVLIAVTGCVSIPSEAPELSVELGKRIAAIEESNITLLNRFFDQKRKEVDKFIEEEWVPEFANHFFSNKTISDAWETIVSEDDKKQRLLFLVKTGPRLIKKINEKRLELIQPLDALERRIELKIREEYTQARAINNSITSFLLSASKVADNRNRYLEMVNTTDASIGRLIDETDDAVSVLIEKKDILEDKSERSQKFLGKVREIRDSI
;
A
#
# COMPACT_ATOMS: atom_id res chain seq x y z
N MET A 1 -44.70 39.23 26.09
CA MET A 1 -43.58 39.36 25.14
C MET A 1 -42.19 39.38 25.78
N LEU A 2 -42.01 39.95 27.00
CA LEU A 2 -40.69 40.03 27.66
C LEU A 2 -40.08 38.68 28.13
N LYS A 3 -40.89 37.62 28.30
CA LYS A 3 -40.42 36.28 28.71
C LYS A 3 -39.86 35.43 27.56
N ILE A 4 -40.36 35.61 26.33
CA ILE A 4 -39.91 34.85 25.15
C ILE A 4 -38.53 35.35 24.72
N ILE A 5 -38.30 36.67 24.79
CA ILE A 5 -37.01 37.30 24.45
C ILE A 5 -35.88 36.79 25.36
N LYS A 6 -36.15 36.51 26.65
CA LYS A 6 -35.15 35.99 27.61
C LYS A 6 -34.77 34.53 27.37
N VAL A 7 -35.66 33.71 26.79
CA VAL A 7 -35.37 32.30 26.50
C VAL A 7 -34.57 32.18 25.21
N THR A 8 -34.85 33.03 24.21
CA THR A 8 -34.06 33.08 22.97
C THR A 8 -32.64 33.59 23.17
N THR A 9 -32.38 34.53 24.09
CA THR A 9 -31.00 34.99 24.38
C THR A 9 -30.18 33.96 25.16
N LEU A 10 -30.80 33.09 25.96
CA LEU A 10 -30.08 32.04 26.70
C LEU A 10 -29.67 30.87 25.79
N SER A 11 -30.44 30.59 24.73
CA SER A 11 -30.15 29.51 23.78
C SER A 11 -29.00 29.83 22.81
N VAL A 12 -28.72 31.11 22.54
CA VAL A 12 -27.61 31.54 21.67
C VAL A 12 -26.26 31.46 22.41
N LEU A 13 -26.26 31.58 23.74
CA LEU A 13 -25.03 31.58 24.54
C LEU A 13 -24.40 30.18 24.70
N ILE A 14 -25.18 29.11 24.55
CA ILE A 14 -24.71 27.72 24.69
C ILE A 14 -24.12 27.19 23.35
N ALA A 15 -24.41 27.83 22.22
CA ALA A 15 -23.91 27.40 20.91
C ALA A 15 -22.43 27.72 20.66
N VAL A 16 -21.77 28.48 21.55
CA VAL A 16 -20.39 28.97 21.35
C VAL A 16 -19.34 28.18 22.14
N THR A 17 -19.74 27.21 22.99
CA THR A 17 -18.79 26.39 23.78
C THR A 17 -18.26 25.16 23.04
N GLY A 18 -18.60 24.99 21.76
CA GLY A 18 -18.18 23.85 20.94
C GLY A 18 -16.85 24.00 20.19
N CYS A 19 -16.17 25.16 20.28
CA CYS A 19 -14.84 25.34 19.69
C CYS A 19 -13.77 24.70 20.58
N VAL A 20 -13.75 23.36 20.61
CA VAL A 20 -12.67 22.60 21.25
C VAL A 20 -11.37 22.90 20.51
N SER A 21 -10.41 23.47 21.23
CA SER A 21 -9.03 23.63 20.73
C SER A 21 -8.45 22.25 20.47
N ILE A 22 -7.79 22.07 19.33
CA ILE A 22 -7.08 20.82 19.03
C ILE A 22 -5.95 20.69 20.08
N PRO A 23 -5.89 19.57 20.81
CA PRO A 23 -4.84 19.34 21.81
C PRO A 23 -3.46 19.22 21.15
N SER A 24 -2.43 19.73 21.82
CA SER A 24 -1.03 19.70 21.35
C SER A 24 -0.49 18.28 21.14
N GLU A 25 -1.12 17.29 21.74
CA GLU A 25 -0.75 15.87 21.65
C GLU A 25 -1.32 15.20 20.37
N ALA A 26 -2.30 15.82 19.70
CA ALA A 26 -2.93 15.23 18.52
C ALA A 26 -1.94 14.96 17.36
N PRO A 27 -1.00 15.87 17.02
CA PRO A 27 0.07 15.58 16.08
C PRO A 27 0.93 14.38 16.46
N GLU A 28 1.27 14.23 17.75
CA GLU A 28 2.11 13.12 18.23
C GLU A 28 1.40 11.78 18.08
N LEU A 29 0.10 11.73 18.43
CA LEU A 29 -0.74 10.54 18.23
C LEU A 29 -0.85 10.17 16.74
N SER A 30 -0.93 11.17 15.85
CA SER A 30 -0.97 10.95 14.40
C SER A 30 0.37 10.41 13.87
N VAL A 31 1.51 10.88 14.39
CA VAL A 31 2.83 10.30 14.07
C VAL A 31 2.90 8.84 14.53
N GLU A 32 2.42 8.53 15.73
CA GLU A 32 2.42 7.16 16.27
C GLU A 32 1.47 6.24 15.48
N LEU A 33 0.32 6.75 15.04
CA LEU A 33 -0.56 6.04 14.11
C LEU A 33 0.17 5.68 12.81
N GLY A 34 0.97 6.59 12.26
CA GLY A 34 1.81 6.32 11.08
C GLY A 34 2.76 5.14 11.27
N LYS A 35 3.42 5.04 12.44
CA LYS A 35 4.28 3.89 12.78
C LYS A 35 3.48 2.60 12.90
N ARG A 36 2.29 2.64 13.51
CA ARG A 36 1.40 1.48 13.61
C ARG A 36 0.92 1.02 12.24
N ILE A 37 0.58 1.92 11.33
CA ILE A 37 0.21 1.59 9.95
C ILE A 37 1.34 0.79 9.27
N ALA A 38 2.60 1.22 9.42
CA ALA A 38 3.75 0.48 8.88
C ALA A 38 3.94 -0.89 9.53
N ALA A 39 3.76 -1.01 10.86
CA ALA A 39 3.88 -2.29 11.56
C ALA A 39 2.78 -3.30 11.13
N ILE A 40 1.55 -2.82 10.89
CA ILE A 40 0.45 -3.68 10.43
C ILE A 40 0.67 -4.10 8.97
N GLU A 41 1.20 -3.22 8.11
CA GLU A 41 1.62 -3.62 6.75
C GLU A 41 2.58 -4.80 6.81
N GLU A 42 3.66 -4.70 7.59
CA GLU A 42 4.68 -5.74 7.70
C GLU A 42 4.11 -7.07 8.23
N SER A 43 3.21 -6.99 9.22
CA SER A 43 2.50 -8.15 9.76
C SER A 43 1.64 -8.84 8.68
N ASN A 44 0.90 -8.05 7.89
CA ASN A 44 0.05 -8.57 6.82
C ASN A 44 0.86 -9.20 5.68
N ILE A 45 1.98 -8.58 5.31
CA ILE A 45 2.92 -9.13 4.32
C ILE A 45 3.52 -10.45 4.84
N THR A 46 3.93 -10.49 6.11
CA THR A 46 4.45 -11.72 6.73
C THR A 46 3.40 -12.84 6.73
N LEU A 47 2.14 -12.52 7.06
CA LEU A 47 1.04 -13.48 7.04
C LEU A 47 0.77 -14.00 5.62
N LEU A 48 0.76 -13.10 4.63
CA LEU A 48 0.60 -13.46 3.21
C LEU A 48 1.67 -14.47 2.78
N ASN A 49 2.94 -14.15 3.04
CA ASN A 49 4.06 -15.00 2.66
C ASN A 49 3.95 -16.39 3.32
N ARG A 50 3.66 -16.44 4.63
CA ARG A 50 3.48 -17.72 5.34
C ARG A 50 2.31 -18.54 4.79
N PHE A 51 1.21 -17.87 4.41
CA PHE A 51 0.07 -18.53 3.82
C PHE A 51 0.44 -19.18 2.47
N PHE A 52 1.10 -18.44 1.58
CA PHE A 52 1.50 -18.96 0.27
C PHE A 52 2.62 -20.01 0.36
N ASP A 53 3.55 -19.88 1.31
CA ASP A 53 4.54 -20.92 1.59
C ASP A 53 3.88 -22.23 2.00
N GLN A 54 2.84 -22.17 2.83
CA GLN A 54 2.06 -23.35 3.19
C GLN A 54 1.34 -23.93 1.97
N LYS A 55 0.80 -23.09 1.08
CA LYS A 55 0.17 -23.57 -0.17
C LYS A 55 1.15 -24.23 -1.13
N ARG A 56 2.38 -23.72 -1.26
CA ARG A 56 3.44 -24.37 -2.03
C ARG A 56 3.78 -25.75 -1.46
N LYS A 57 3.88 -25.89 -0.13
CA LYS A 57 4.08 -27.19 0.53
C LYS A 57 2.94 -28.17 0.29
N GLU A 58 1.69 -27.71 0.30
CA GLU A 58 0.52 -28.54 -0.04
C GLU A 58 0.58 -29.02 -1.50
N VAL A 59 1.01 -28.16 -2.43
CA VAL A 59 1.24 -28.54 -3.84
C VAL A 59 2.37 -29.56 -3.96
N ASP A 60 3.50 -29.36 -3.28
CA ASP A 60 4.61 -30.32 -3.28
C ASP A 60 4.17 -31.68 -2.74
N LYS A 61 3.40 -31.69 -1.65
CA LYS A 61 2.83 -32.90 -1.07
C LYS A 61 1.92 -33.62 -2.06
N PHE A 62 1.00 -32.89 -2.71
CA PHE A 62 0.14 -33.47 -3.75
C PHE A 62 0.96 -34.07 -4.91
N ILE A 63 2.01 -33.38 -5.35
CA ILE A 63 2.88 -33.88 -6.41
C ILE A 63 3.55 -35.19 -5.99
N GLU A 64 4.11 -35.23 -4.79
CA GLU A 64 4.89 -36.37 -4.30
C GLU A 64 4.03 -37.58 -3.94
N GLU A 65 2.91 -37.35 -3.26
CA GLU A 65 2.09 -38.42 -2.68
C GLU A 65 0.98 -38.91 -3.61
N GLU A 66 0.53 -38.08 -4.56
CA GLU A 66 -0.60 -38.43 -5.44
C GLU A 66 -0.20 -38.45 -6.91
N TRP A 67 0.33 -37.33 -7.42
CA TRP A 67 0.57 -37.19 -8.85
C TRP A 67 1.74 -38.03 -9.36
N VAL A 68 2.87 -38.08 -8.62
CA VAL A 68 4.05 -38.89 -9.00
C VAL A 68 3.71 -40.38 -9.05
N PRO A 69 3.02 -40.98 -8.05
CA PRO A 69 2.55 -42.36 -8.15
C PRO A 69 1.65 -42.63 -9.36
N GLU A 70 0.67 -41.76 -9.63
CA GLU A 70 -0.22 -41.91 -10.79
C GLU A 70 0.57 -41.80 -12.12
N PHE A 71 1.45 -40.81 -12.21
CA PHE A 71 2.33 -40.62 -13.36
C PHE A 71 3.25 -41.82 -13.58
N ALA A 72 3.83 -42.38 -12.52
CA ALA A 72 4.66 -43.57 -12.60
C ALA A 72 3.85 -44.77 -13.09
N ASN A 73 2.64 -44.97 -12.58
CA ASN A 73 1.75 -46.04 -13.04
C ASN A 73 1.44 -45.91 -14.53
N HIS A 74 1.10 -44.71 -15.00
CA HIS A 74 0.88 -44.44 -16.43
C HIS A 74 2.14 -44.66 -17.27
N PHE A 75 3.32 -44.24 -16.77
CA PHE A 75 4.59 -44.44 -17.45
C PHE A 75 4.92 -45.93 -17.66
N PHE A 76 4.76 -46.75 -16.61
CA PHE A 76 5.00 -48.19 -16.70
C PHE A 76 3.87 -48.98 -17.35
N SER A 77 2.66 -48.41 -17.47
CA SER A 77 1.57 -49.01 -18.26
C SER A 77 1.82 -48.99 -19.78
N ASN A 78 2.81 -48.22 -20.25
CA ASN A 78 3.22 -48.27 -21.64
C ASN A 78 3.88 -49.62 -21.95
N LYS A 79 3.31 -50.38 -22.90
CA LYS A 79 3.79 -51.74 -23.23
C LYS A 79 5.29 -51.81 -23.53
N THR A 80 5.83 -50.89 -24.33
CA THR A 80 7.26 -50.89 -24.68
C THR A 80 8.13 -50.69 -23.46
N ILE A 81 7.70 -49.84 -22.53
CA ILE A 81 8.44 -49.55 -21.29
C ILE A 81 8.32 -50.72 -20.32
N SER A 82 7.11 -51.28 -20.17
CA SER A 82 6.86 -52.46 -19.34
C SER A 82 7.70 -53.65 -19.80
N ASP A 83 7.64 -54.00 -21.10
CA ASP A 83 8.38 -55.11 -21.68
C ASP A 83 9.90 -54.92 -21.45
N ALA A 84 10.41 -53.70 -21.75
CA ALA A 84 11.83 -53.39 -21.56
C ALA A 84 12.26 -53.50 -20.08
N TRP A 85 11.43 -53.01 -19.16
CA TRP A 85 11.70 -53.11 -17.73
C TRP A 85 11.68 -54.55 -17.25
N GLU A 86 10.71 -55.35 -17.69
CA GLU A 86 10.61 -56.77 -17.36
C GLU A 86 11.82 -57.58 -17.85
N THR A 87 12.30 -57.33 -19.07
CA THR A 87 13.54 -57.92 -19.58
C THR A 87 14.74 -57.53 -18.70
N ILE A 88 14.93 -56.23 -18.43
CA ILE A 88 16.05 -55.72 -17.62
C ILE A 88 16.05 -56.32 -16.21
N VAL A 89 14.86 -56.50 -15.61
CA VAL A 89 14.74 -57.09 -14.28
C VAL A 89 15.02 -58.59 -14.31
N SER A 90 14.47 -59.32 -15.30
CA SER A 90 14.59 -60.77 -15.43
C SER A 90 16.01 -61.24 -15.75
N GLU A 91 16.76 -60.47 -16.54
CA GLU A 91 18.16 -60.78 -16.87
C GLU A 91 19.14 -60.52 -15.70
N ASP A 92 18.67 -59.86 -14.64
CA ASP A 92 19.46 -59.47 -13.46
C ASP A 92 20.73 -58.65 -13.77
N ASP A 93 20.78 -57.97 -14.92
CA ASP A 93 21.94 -57.18 -15.33
C ASP A 93 21.96 -55.80 -14.66
N LYS A 94 22.88 -55.65 -13.70
CA LYS A 94 23.14 -54.38 -13.00
C LYS A 94 23.48 -53.22 -13.93
N LYS A 95 24.20 -53.46 -15.04
CA LYS A 95 24.57 -52.40 -15.99
C LYS A 95 23.35 -51.91 -16.76
N GLN A 96 22.46 -52.82 -17.16
CA GLN A 96 21.22 -52.44 -17.85
C GLN A 96 20.27 -51.66 -16.93
N ARG A 97 20.12 -52.10 -15.67
CA ARG A 97 19.34 -51.36 -14.66
C ARG A 97 19.86 -49.94 -14.47
N LEU A 98 21.18 -49.79 -14.31
CA LEU A 98 21.80 -48.47 -14.19
C LEU A 98 21.59 -47.62 -15.45
N LEU A 99 21.78 -48.20 -16.65
CA LEU A 99 21.60 -47.50 -17.91
C LEU A 99 20.16 -46.99 -18.07
N PHE A 100 19.17 -47.80 -17.70
CA PHE A 100 17.76 -47.40 -17.71
C PHE A 100 17.52 -46.21 -16.77
N LEU A 101 17.98 -46.28 -15.52
CA LEU A 101 17.82 -45.19 -14.56
C LEU A 101 18.49 -43.90 -15.02
N VAL A 102 19.71 -43.98 -15.55
CA VAL A 102 20.46 -42.80 -16.03
C VAL A 102 19.84 -42.18 -17.29
N LYS A 103 19.27 -42.99 -18.20
CA LYS A 103 18.63 -42.47 -19.42
C LYS A 103 17.21 -41.96 -19.18
N THR A 104 16.45 -42.66 -18.34
CA THR A 104 15.03 -42.41 -18.13
C THR A 104 14.79 -41.42 -16.98
N GLY A 105 15.55 -41.56 -15.88
CA GLY A 105 15.42 -40.75 -14.67
C GLY A 105 15.39 -39.24 -14.93
N PRO A 106 16.35 -38.66 -15.69
CA PRO A 106 16.34 -37.24 -15.99
C PRO A 106 15.07 -36.76 -16.73
N ARG A 107 14.50 -37.61 -17.60
CA ARG A 107 13.26 -37.28 -18.33
C ARG A 107 12.05 -37.29 -17.41
N LEU A 108 11.98 -38.26 -16.48
CA LEU A 108 10.93 -38.32 -15.47
C LEU A 108 11.01 -37.12 -14.53
N ILE A 109 12.21 -36.82 -14.00
CA ILE A 109 12.45 -35.65 -13.14
C ILE A 109 12.06 -34.35 -13.86
N LYS A 110 12.40 -34.22 -15.14
CA LYS A 110 11.97 -33.06 -15.94
C LYS A 110 10.44 -32.93 -15.96
N LYS A 111 9.72 -34.03 -16.20
CA LYS A 111 8.24 -34.02 -16.22
C LYS A 111 7.63 -33.67 -14.87
N ILE A 112 8.19 -34.19 -13.78
CA ILE A 112 7.79 -33.86 -12.40
C ILE A 112 8.00 -32.37 -12.14
N ASN A 113 9.15 -31.83 -12.52
CA ASN A 113 9.47 -30.41 -12.34
C ASN A 113 8.61 -29.49 -13.22
N GLU A 114 8.29 -29.89 -14.46
CA GLU A 114 7.32 -29.19 -15.31
C GLU A 114 5.97 -29.10 -14.62
N LYS A 115 5.48 -30.22 -14.06
CA LYS A 115 4.20 -30.23 -13.34
C LYS A 115 4.24 -29.38 -12.07
N ARG A 116 5.35 -29.43 -11.33
CA ARG A 116 5.56 -28.56 -10.17
C ARG A 116 5.48 -27.08 -10.54
N LEU A 117 6.19 -26.70 -11.60
CA LEU A 117 6.20 -25.31 -12.08
C LEU A 117 4.80 -24.87 -12.54
N GLU A 118 4.08 -25.73 -13.27
CA GLU A 118 2.70 -25.48 -13.71
C GLU A 118 1.76 -25.14 -12.55
N LEU A 119 1.91 -25.83 -11.41
CA LEU A 119 1.05 -25.64 -10.24
C LEU A 119 1.51 -24.51 -9.32
N ILE A 120 2.81 -24.24 -9.22
CA ILE A 120 3.36 -23.18 -8.35
C ILE A 120 3.25 -21.79 -9.00
N GLN A 121 3.48 -21.65 -10.30
CA GLN A 121 3.47 -20.32 -10.95
C GLN A 121 2.17 -19.52 -10.73
N PRO A 122 0.97 -20.11 -10.78
CA PRO A 122 -0.26 -19.38 -10.46
C PRO A 122 -0.31 -18.88 -9.02
N LEU A 123 0.27 -19.62 -8.07
CA LEU A 123 0.36 -19.21 -6.67
C LEU A 123 1.29 -18.00 -6.52
N ASP A 124 2.46 -18.03 -7.15
CA ASP A 124 3.42 -16.92 -7.14
C ASP A 124 2.82 -15.65 -7.76
N ALA A 125 2.09 -15.80 -8.87
CA ALA A 125 1.41 -14.68 -9.52
C ALA A 125 0.30 -14.08 -8.65
N LEU A 126 -0.43 -14.93 -7.92
CA LEU A 126 -1.49 -14.49 -7.02
C LEU A 126 -0.92 -13.81 -5.77
N GLU A 127 0.10 -14.39 -5.13
CA GLU A 127 0.81 -13.80 -3.99
C GLU A 127 1.29 -12.39 -4.34
N ARG A 128 2.01 -12.25 -5.47
CA ARG A 128 2.52 -10.96 -5.92
C ARG A 128 1.41 -9.93 -6.15
N ARG A 129 0.26 -10.36 -6.70
CA ARG A 129 -0.88 -9.47 -6.92
C ARG A 129 -1.50 -9.00 -5.60
N ILE A 130 -1.64 -9.89 -4.64
CA ILE A 130 -2.20 -9.57 -3.32
C ILE A 130 -1.23 -8.67 -2.56
N GLU A 131 0.07 -8.98 -2.57
CA GLU A 131 1.12 -8.16 -1.98
C GLU A 131 1.07 -6.72 -2.51
N LEU A 132 1.06 -6.55 -3.84
CA LEU A 132 0.97 -5.23 -4.46
C LEU A 132 -0.25 -4.47 -3.96
N LYS A 133 -1.41 -5.13 -3.90
CA LYS A 133 -2.65 -4.50 -3.43
C LYS A 133 -2.56 -4.10 -1.95
N ILE A 134 -1.99 -4.95 -1.10
CA ILE A 134 -1.76 -4.63 0.32
C ILE A 134 -0.88 -3.37 0.43
N ARG A 135 0.25 -3.34 -0.27
CA ARG A 135 1.20 -2.21 -0.23
C ARG A 135 0.58 -0.91 -0.74
N GLU A 136 -0.23 -0.97 -1.79
CA GLU A 136 -0.97 0.18 -2.31
C GLU A 136 -1.94 0.77 -1.28
N GLU A 137 -2.71 -0.07 -0.58
CA GLU A 137 -3.65 0.38 0.46
C GLU A 137 -2.90 1.00 1.65
N TYR A 138 -1.81 0.39 2.11
CA TYR A 138 -1.01 0.94 3.21
C TYR A 138 -0.28 2.24 2.83
N THR A 139 0.11 2.38 1.56
CA THR A 139 0.70 3.63 1.05
C THR A 139 -0.34 4.75 1.04
N GLN A 140 -1.58 4.47 0.61
CA GLN A 140 -2.68 5.43 0.71
C GLN A 140 -2.99 5.80 2.16
N ALA A 141 -3.05 4.82 3.07
CA ALA A 141 -3.29 5.07 4.48
C ALA A 141 -2.21 5.97 5.11
N ARG A 142 -0.93 5.74 4.78
CA ARG A 142 0.17 6.63 5.20
C ARG A 142 0.02 8.04 4.63
N ALA A 143 -0.32 8.18 3.35
CA ALA A 143 -0.51 9.49 2.73
C ALA A 143 -1.62 10.28 3.45
N ILE A 144 -2.75 9.63 3.73
CA ILE A 144 -3.86 10.21 4.51
C ILE A 144 -3.37 10.61 5.91
N ASN A 145 -2.67 9.72 6.61
CA ASN A 145 -2.13 10.01 7.95
C ASN A 145 -1.12 11.17 7.95
N ASN A 146 -0.30 11.30 6.91
CA ASN A 146 0.64 12.40 6.76
C ASN A 146 -0.09 13.72 6.53
N SER A 147 -1.14 13.73 5.71
CA SER A 147 -2.02 14.91 5.54
C SER A 147 -2.69 15.30 6.86
N ILE A 148 -3.23 14.34 7.61
CA ILE A 148 -3.82 14.58 8.94
C ILE A 148 -2.77 15.15 9.90
N THR A 149 -1.60 14.55 9.97
CA THR A 149 -0.49 15.04 10.81
C THR A 149 -0.14 16.48 10.47
N SER A 150 -0.04 16.82 9.18
CA SER A 150 0.23 18.19 8.73
C SER A 150 -0.86 19.17 9.16
N PHE A 151 -2.14 18.81 9.01
CA PHE A 151 -3.26 19.63 9.46
C PHE A 151 -3.27 19.81 10.99
N LEU A 152 -2.99 18.75 11.75
CA LEU A 152 -2.91 18.83 13.21
C LEU A 152 -1.73 19.70 13.66
N LEU A 153 -0.57 19.58 13.01
CA LEU A 153 0.59 20.44 13.29
C LEU A 153 0.28 21.91 12.99
N SER A 154 -0.35 22.19 11.85
CA SER A 154 -0.79 23.55 11.47
C SER A 154 -1.77 24.11 12.50
N ALA A 155 -2.80 23.35 12.86
CA ALA A 155 -3.83 23.80 13.79
C ALA A 155 -3.31 23.94 15.23
N SER A 156 -2.45 23.03 15.70
CA SER A 156 -1.77 23.13 16.99
C SER A 156 -0.86 24.35 17.04
N LYS A 157 -0.09 24.62 15.98
CA LYS A 157 0.73 25.83 15.89
C LYS A 157 -0.13 27.10 15.90
N VAL A 158 -1.24 27.15 15.18
CA VAL A 158 -2.15 28.30 15.19
C VAL A 158 -2.82 28.49 16.57
N ALA A 159 -3.11 27.40 17.28
CA ALA A 159 -3.60 27.45 18.66
C ALA A 159 -2.54 27.97 19.65
N ASP A 160 -1.29 27.52 19.51
CA ASP A 160 -0.14 28.01 20.29
C ASP A 160 0.25 29.46 19.93
N ASN A 161 0.08 29.86 18.67
CA ASN A 161 0.42 31.19 18.15
C ASN A 161 -0.52 32.29 18.65
N ARG A 162 -1.63 31.94 19.33
CA ARG A 162 -2.51 32.92 19.99
C ARG A 162 -1.94 33.46 21.32
N ASN A 163 -0.92 32.81 21.89
CA ASN A 163 -0.31 33.21 23.18
C ASN A 163 1.15 33.69 23.08
N ARG A 164 1.73 33.80 21.88
CA ARG A 164 3.18 34.01 21.75
C ARG A 164 3.61 34.91 20.60
N TYR A 165 3.00 36.09 20.51
CA TYR A 165 3.78 37.25 20.12
C TYR A 165 4.56 37.69 21.35
N LEU A 166 5.89 37.86 21.23
CA LEU A 166 6.87 38.28 22.25
C LEU A 166 7.74 37.15 22.82
N GLU A 167 8.71 36.66 22.03
CA GLU A 167 10.05 36.14 22.43
C GLU A 167 10.56 35.21 21.30
N MET A 168 11.20 35.73 20.25
CA MET A 168 12.66 35.93 20.10
C MET A 168 13.48 34.61 20.15
N VAL A 169 14.22 34.33 19.05
CA VAL A 169 15.51 33.60 18.88
C VAL A 169 15.48 32.90 17.49
N ASN A 170 16.00 33.56 16.44
CA ASN A 170 17.37 33.48 15.90
C ASN A 170 17.75 32.15 15.21
N THR A 171 18.13 32.27 13.93
CA THR A 171 18.95 31.36 13.07
C THR A 171 18.30 30.02 12.65
N THR A 172 18.34 29.52 11.42
CA THR A 172 19.04 29.84 10.15
C THR A 172 18.23 29.21 9.01
N ASP A 173 18.11 29.90 7.87
CA ASP A 173 18.12 29.42 6.47
C ASP A 173 17.12 30.21 5.60
N ALA A 174 17.64 31.25 4.93
CA ALA A 174 16.86 32.33 4.31
C ALA A 174 16.41 32.06 2.86
N SER A 175 16.37 30.79 2.42
CA SER A 175 16.04 30.44 1.03
C SER A 175 14.73 29.65 0.86
N ILE A 176 14.21 29.01 1.91
CA ILE A 176 12.95 28.25 1.85
C ILE A 176 11.75 29.04 2.38
N GLY A 177 11.96 29.99 3.30
CA GLY A 177 10.89 30.82 3.89
C GLY A 177 10.19 31.74 2.89
N ARG A 178 10.94 32.34 1.95
CA ARG A 178 10.38 33.27 0.95
C ARG A 178 9.43 32.58 -0.05
N LEU A 179 9.71 31.34 -0.42
CA LEU A 179 8.87 30.55 -1.33
C LEU A 179 7.54 30.13 -0.68
N ILE A 180 7.52 29.96 0.64
CA ILE A 180 6.31 29.63 1.39
C ILE A 180 5.47 30.91 1.61
N ASP A 181 6.10 32.04 1.96
CA ASP A 181 5.40 33.31 2.18
C ASP A 181 4.75 33.86 0.89
N GLU A 182 5.43 33.80 -0.25
CA GLU A 182 4.85 34.24 -1.54
C GLU A 182 3.70 33.32 -2.02
N THR A 183 3.72 32.05 -1.61
CA THR A 183 2.64 31.10 -1.91
C THR A 183 1.44 31.33 -0.99
N ASP A 184 1.67 31.68 0.28
CA ASP A 184 0.60 31.93 1.27
C ASP A 184 -0.08 33.30 1.04
N ASP A 185 0.66 34.31 0.56
CA ASP A 185 0.09 35.60 0.11
C ASP A 185 -0.81 35.42 -1.12
N ALA A 186 -0.43 34.56 -2.06
CA ALA A 186 -1.23 34.26 -3.25
C ALA A 186 -2.55 33.53 -2.91
N VAL A 187 -2.54 32.69 -1.87
CA VAL A 187 -3.71 31.97 -1.38
C VAL A 187 -4.60 32.86 -0.51
N SER A 188 -4.03 33.82 0.21
CA SER A 188 -4.77 34.76 1.07
C SER A 188 -5.66 35.73 0.29
N VAL A 189 -5.28 36.08 -0.95
CA VAL A 189 -6.12 36.87 -1.88
C VAL A 189 -7.38 36.10 -2.33
N LEU A 190 -7.39 34.77 -2.20
CA LEU A 190 -8.53 33.92 -2.59
C LEU A 190 -9.61 33.79 -1.51
N ILE A 191 -9.35 34.21 -0.26
CA ILE A 191 -10.24 33.97 0.88
C ILE A 191 -10.90 35.27 1.42
N GLU A 192 -10.59 36.45 0.90
CA GLU A 192 -11.37 37.65 1.23
C GLU A 192 -12.72 37.67 0.50
N LYS A 193 -13.74 37.15 1.18
CA LYS A 193 -15.14 37.42 0.85
C LYS A 193 -15.49 38.86 1.23
N LYS A 194 -15.56 39.73 0.23
CA LYS A 194 -16.50 40.86 0.27
C LYS A 194 -17.12 41.11 -1.10
N ASP A 195 -18.35 40.62 -1.20
CA ASP A 195 -19.46 41.13 -2.02
C ASP A 195 -19.31 41.33 -3.54
N ILE A 196 -20.25 40.65 -4.23
CA ILE A 196 -21.01 41.10 -5.42
C ILE A 196 -20.39 40.85 -6.82
N LEU A 197 -21.02 39.88 -7.51
CA LEU A 197 -21.25 39.78 -8.97
C LEU A 197 -20.05 39.96 -9.92
N GLU A 198 -19.34 38.86 -10.22
CA GLU A 198 -18.65 38.71 -11.51
C GLU A 198 -18.51 37.22 -11.88
N ASP A 199 -18.77 36.89 -13.15
CA ASP A 199 -18.96 35.52 -13.65
C ASP A 199 -17.70 34.66 -13.52
N LYS A 200 -17.85 33.46 -12.95
CA LYS A 200 -16.76 32.54 -12.59
C LYS A 200 -15.93 32.06 -13.79
N SER A 201 -16.45 32.19 -15.01
CA SER A 201 -15.81 31.73 -16.25
C SER A 201 -14.60 32.59 -16.65
N GLU A 202 -14.66 33.92 -16.49
CA GLU A 202 -13.60 34.82 -16.94
C GLU A 202 -12.33 34.74 -16.06
N ARG A 203 -12.53 34.53 -14.76
CA ARG A 203 -11.45 34.40 -13.77
C ARG A 203 -10.63 33.14 -13.97
N SER A 204 -11.26 32.02 -14.33
CA SER A 204 -10.57 30.77 -14.66
C SER A 204 -9.70 30.89 -15.92
N GLN A 205 -10.13 31.67 -16.93
CA GLN A 205 -9.36 31.83 -18.16
C GLN A 205 -8.13 32.73 -17.97
N LYS A 206 -8.23 33.83 -17.21
CA LYS A 206 -7.08 34.68 -16.86
C LYS A 206 -6.04 33.96 -16.00
N PHE A 207 -6.48 33.10 -15.10
CA PHE A 207 -5.59 32.27 -14.28
C PHE A 207 -4.80 31.27 -15.14
N LEU A 208 -5.47 30.55 -16.04
CA LEU A 208 -4.81 29.61 -16.96
C LEU A 208 -3.88 30.32 -17.95
N GLY A 209 -4.16 31.56 -18.33
CA GLY A 209 -3.29 32.40 -19.15
C GLY A 209 -1.96 32.73 -18.46
N LYS A 210 -2.01 33.23 -17.22
CA LYS A 210 -0.82 33.59 -16.44
C LYS A 210 0.04 32.38 -16.05
N VAL A 211 -0.58 31.24 -15.76
CA VAL A 211 0.14 29.98 -15.48
C VAL A 211 0.92 29.50 -16.71
N ARG A 212 0.41 29.75 -17.93
CA ARG A 212 1.13 29.41 -19.17
C ARG A 212 2.29 30.37 -19.46
N GLU A 213 2.12 31.68 -19.23
CA GLU A 213 3.22 32.64 -19.38
C GLU A 213 4.41 32.33 -18.46
N ILE A 214 4.15 31.92 -17.22
CA ILE A 214 5.19 31.54 -16.26
C ILE A 214 5.89 30.24 -16.66
N ARG A 215 5.15 29.26 -17.18
CA ARG A 215 5.73 28.01 -17.69
C ARG A 215 6.64 28.26 -18.90
N ASP A 216 6.26 29.19 -19.76
CA ASP A 216 6.97 29.45 -21.01
C ASP A 216 8.14 30.46 -20.83
N SER A 217 8.32 31.03 -19.62
CA SER A 217 9.44 31.89 -19.24
C SER A 217 10.57 31.17 -18.48
N ILE A 218 10.50 29.84 -18.40
CA ILE A 218 11.52 28.95 -17.80
C ILE A 218 12.10 28.06 -18.90
#